data_AF-A0A7Y7NPW3-F1
#
_entry.id   AF-A0A7Y7NPW3-F1
#
_cell.length_a   1.000
_cell.length_b   1.000
_cell.length_c   1.000
_cell.angle_alpha   90.00
_cell.angle_beta   90.00
_cell.angle_gamma   90.00
#
_symmetry.space_group_name_H-M   'P 1'
#
loop_
_entity.id
_entity.type
_entity.pdbx_description
1 polymer ?
#
loop_
_entity_poly.entity_id
_entity_poly.type
_entity_poly.pdbx_seq_one_letter_code
_entity_poly.pdbx_strand_id
1 'polypeptide(L)'
;MGSITAETRTWHAAGNILRERADNFRMQLSRVRESFDPEAIHDLRVSSRRLREAITIFSKLFKKRRRSSLLEELKALVKSMGSIRNCDEAIRFFSTLTEKCAAGVKPVVSRLIATLSANREQEKLCLHATLEKIDPDSFVAQVEKLCKTPRNAKSLKVTLRQPVSLTVLAALAKREKTILELLPEALMEENATPLHRLRISVKRLRYRLELLAPFAKGDYKGVYSTIKSYQEILGHIHDLDVFATLADTDREETAAGKSLQKLILKQRKKLFAEFIRLNEASPLAEIGDRIKELI
;
A
#
# COMPACT_ATOMS: atom_id res chain seq x y z
N MET A 1 14.35 -19.47 13.02
CA MET A 1 14.82 -18.08 13.21
C MET A 1 14.44 -17.66 14.63
N GLY A 2 15.35 -17.03 15.40
CA GLY A 2 15.06 -16.64 16.79
C GLY A 2 13.91 -15.62 16.87
N SER A 3 13.05 -15.75 17.88
CA SER A 3 11.93 -14.83 18.12
C SER A 3 12.45 -13.40 18.31
N ILE A 4 11.98 -12.46 17.49
CA ILE A 4 12.33 -11.04 17.60
C ILE A 4 11.49 -10.46 18.73
N THR A 5 12.15 -9.99 19.78
CA THR A 5 11.54 -9.25 20.89
C THR A 5 11.75 -7.74 20.73
N ALA A 6 11.03 -6.92 21.50
CA ALA A 6 11.17 -5.46 21.50
C ALA A 6 12.62 -5.01 21.78
N GLU A 7 13.31 -5.75 22.65
CA GLU A 7 14.71 -5.53 23.07
C GLU A 7 15.75 -6.11 22.11
N THR A 8 15.33 -6.81 21.06
CA THR A 8 16.25 -7.34 20.07
C THR A 8 16.98 -6.17 19.41
N ARG A 9 18.32 -6.25 19.37
CA ARG A 9 19.17 -5.22 18.75
C ARG A 9 18.68 -4.94 17.32
N THR A 10 18.49 -3.67 16.99
CA THR A 10 17.97 -3.23 15.69
C THR A 10 18.67 -3.90 14.50
N TRP A 11 19.99 -4.11 14.57
CA TRP A 11 20.73 -4.79 13.51
C TRP A 11 20.25 -6.23 13.24
N HIS A 12 20.07 -7.03 14.30
CA HIS A 12 19.63 -8.42 14.15
C HIS A 12 18.18 -8.50 13.68
N ALA A 13 17.31 -7.68 14.28
CA ALA A 13 15.91 -7.62 13.88
C ALA A 13 15.75 -7.19 12.42
N ALA A 14 16.49 -6.17 11.98
CA ALA A 14 16.47 -5.70 10.60
C ALA A 14 16.87 -6.80 9.61
N GLY A 15 17.94 -7.55 9.89
CA GLY A 15 18.38 -8.65 9.03
C GLY A 15 17.32 -9.76 8.90
N ASN A 16 16.70 -10.16 10.01
CA ASN A 16 15.65 -11.19 9.99
C ASN A 16 14.39 -10.72 9.24
N ILE A 17 13.89 -9.52 9.56
CA ILE A 17 12.72 -8.94 8.90
C ILE A 17 12.94 -8.80 7.39
N LEU A 18 14.11 -8.30 6.97
CA LEU A 18 14.37 -8.08 5.55
C LEU A 18 14.46 -9.39 4.77
N ARG A 19 15.05 -10.44 5.34
CA ARG A 19 15.09 -11.77 4.72
C ARG A 19 13.69 -12.36 4.55
N GLU A 20 12.91 -12.38 5.63
CA GLU A 20 11.54 -12.90 5.59
C GLU A 20 10.69 -12.17 4.54
N ARG A 21 10.79 -10.84 4.48
CA ARG A 21 10.07 -10.03 3.48
C ARG A 21 10.60 -10.25 2.05
N ALA A 22 11.89 -10.52 1.88
CA ALA A 22 12.48 -10.85 0.57
C ALA A 22 12.05 -12.24 0.10
N ASP A 23 11.97 -13.22 1.00
CA ASP A 23 11.47 -14.56 0.71
C ASP A 23 9.98 -14.53 0.33
N ASN A 24 9.18 -13.75 1.06
CA ASN A 24 7.78 -13.53 0.70
C ASN A 24 7.64 -12.84 -0.67
N PHE A 25 8.46 -11.81 -0.94
CA PHE A 25 8.51 -11.18 -2.25
C PHE A 25 8.83 -12.18 -3.36
N ARG A 26 9.86 -13.01 -3.18
CA ARG A 26 10.26 -14.06 -4.12
C ARG A 26 9.12 -15.01 -4.44
N MET A 27 8.44 -15.52 -3.41
CA MET A 27 7.28 -16.42 -3.56
C MET A 27 6.14 -15.76 -4.35
N GLN A 28 5.79 -14.51 -4.03
CA GLN A 28 4.72 -13.81 -4.76
C GLN A 28 5.13 -13.48 -6.20
N LEU A 29 6.41 -13.23 -6.45
CA LEU A 29 6.92 -12.99 -7.79
C LEU A 29 6.79 -14.25 -8.66
N SER A 30 7.11 -15.42 -8.13
CA SER A 30 6.87 -16.70 -8.82
C SER A 30 5.40 -16.93 -9.11
N ARG A 31 4.52 -16.72 -8.13
CA ARG A 31 3.06 -16.89 -8.30
C ARG A 31 2.49 -16.00 -9.41
N VAL A 32 2.90 -14.73 -9.49
CA VAL A 32 2.43 -13.83 -10.57
C VAL A 32 2.88 -14.31 -11.95
N ARG A 33 4.10 -14.86 -12.07
CA ARG A 33 4.61 -15.37 -13.35
C ARG A 33 3.81 -16.56 -13.87
N GLU A 34 3.17 -17.32 -12.99
CA GLU A 34 2.35 -18.47 -13.37
C GLU A 34 0.96 -18.07 -13.87
N SER A 35 0.26 -17.15 -13.17
CA SER A 35 -1.16 -16.89 -13.44
C SER A 35 -1.46 -15.52 -14.03
N PHE A 36 -0.71 -14.48 -13.65
CA PHE A 36 -1.09 -13.07 -13.82
C PHE A 36 -2.54 -12.78 -13.38
N ASP A 37 -3.05 -13.53 -12.39
CA ASP A 37 -4.37 -13.29 -11.84
C ASP A 37 -4.37 -12.02 -10.95
N PRO A 38 -5.52 -11.36 -10.78
CA PRO A 38 -5.61 -10.11 -10.02
C PRO A 38 -5.12 -10.21 -8.57
N GLU A 39 -5.30 -11.36 -7.91
CA GLU A 39 -4.89 -11.56 -6.52
C GLU A 39 -3.38 -11.75 -6.41
N ALA A 40 -2.77 -12.54 -7.29
CA ALA A 40 -1.33 -12.69 -7.37
C ALA A 40 -0.65 -11.33 -7.60
N ILE A 41 -1.16 -10.53 -8.54
CA ILE A 41 -0.64 -9.17 -8.81
C ILE A 41 -0.79 -8.28 -7.58
N HIS A 42 -1.93 -8.36 -6.88
CA HIS A 42 -2.16 -7.64 -5.64
C HIS A 42 -1.14 -8.05 -4.56
N ASP A 43 -0.91 -9.34 -4.36
CA ASP A 43 -0.03 -9.88 -3.34
C ASP A 43 1.44 -9.51 -3.60
N LEU A 44 1.91 -9.60 -4.86
CA LEU A 44 3.24 -9.12 -5.24
C LEU A 44 3.39 -7.61 -5.01
N ARG A 45 2.36 -6.84 -5.33
CA ARG A 45 2.35 -5.38 -5.09
C ARG A 45 2.39 -5.05 -3.61
N VAL A 46 1.70 -5.81 -2.76
CA VAL A 46 1.72 -5.64 -1.30
C VAL A 46 3.06 -6.05 -0.72
N SER A 47 3.60 -7.23 -1.09
CA SER A 47 4.91 -7.71 -0.60
C SER A 47 6.04 -6.76 -0.99
N SER A 48 6.05 -6.26 -2.23
CA SER A 48 7.01 -5.26 -2.71
C SER A 48 6.98 -3.96 -1.89
N ARG A 49 5.77 -3.46 -1.57
CA ARG A 49 5.59 -2.24 -0.76
C ARG A 49 6.04 -2.45 0.69
N ARG A 50 5.71 -3.60 1.29
CA ARG A 50 6.14 -3.98 2.65
C ARG A 50 7.65 -4.06 2.75
N LEU A 51 8.30 -4.75 1.80
CA LEU A 51 9.77 -4.84 1.75
C LEU A 51 10.40 -3.46 1.58
N ARG A 52 9.86 -2.62 0.69
CA ARG A 52 10.33 -1.24 0.49
C ARG A 52 10.24 -0.40 1.76
N GLU A 53 9.15 -0.50 2.52
CA GLU A 53 9.01 0.21 3.80
C GLU A 53 9.98 -0.32 4.86
N ALA A 54 10.21 -1.65 4.93
CA ALA A 54 11.19 -2.25 5.82
C ALA A 54 12.62 -1.74 5.54
N ILE A 55 13.05 -1.75 4.27
CA ILE A 55 14.36 -1.19 3.85
C ILE A 55 14.44 0.30 4.21
N THR A 56 13.33 1.03 4.08
CA THR A 56 13.28 2.47 4.39
C THR A 56 13.45 2.75 5.88
N ILE A 57 12.82 1.97 6.76
CA ILE A 57 12.95 2.10 8.21
C ILE A 57 14.39 1.86 8.63
N PHE A 58 14.98 0.76 8.18
CA PHE A 58 16.34 0.37 8.54
C PHE A 58 17.41 1.03 7.67
N SER A 59 17.02 2.03 6.87
CA SER A 59 17.88 2.62 5.86
C SER A 59 19.22 3.13 6.44
N LYS A 60 19.21 3.70 7.66
CA LYS A 60 20.42 4.23 8.33
C LYS A 60 21.50 3.16 8.56
N LEU A 61 21.12 1.89 8.68
CA LEU A 61 22.05 0.77 8.93
C LEU A 61 22.88 0.40 7.68
N PHE A 62 22.41 0.78 6.49
CA PHE A 62 22.98 0.30 5.23
C PHE A 62 23.64 1.41 4.41
N LYS A 63 24.60 1.03 3.55
CA LYS A 63 25.25 1.94 2.60
C LYS A 63 24.23 2.49 1.60
N LYS A 64 24.23 3.81 1.39
CA LYS A 64 23.28 4.52 0.50
C LYS A 64 23.18 3.89 -0.88
N ARG A 65 24.32 3.63 -1.54
CA ARG A 65 24.37 3.05 -2.89
C ARG A 65 23.56 1.75 -3.01
N ARG A 66 23.77 0.79 -2.08
CA ARG A 66 23.14 -0.55 -2.16
C ARG A 66 21.64 -0.49 -1.89
N ARG A 67 21.23 0.20 -0.82
CA ARG A 67 19.79 0.35 -0.51
C ARG A 67 19.05 1.14 -1.59
N SER A 68 19.68 2.15 -2.20
CA SER A 68 19.03 2.96 -3.23
C SER A 68 18.73 2.15 -4.49
N SER A 69 19.63 1.25 -4.91
CA SER A 69 19.38 0.34 -6.03
C SER A 69 18.12 -0.49 -5.82
N LEU A 70 18.04 -1.20 -4.68
CA LEU A 70 16.90 -2.04 -4.32
C LEU A 70 15.59 -1.25 -4.20
N LEU A 71 15.65 -0.04 -3.62
CA LEU A 71 14.48 0.81 -3.47
C LEU A 71 13.94 1.32 -4.81
N GLU A 72 14.81 1.65 -5.76
CA GLU A 72 14.38 2.08 -7.11
C GLU A 72 13.84 0.90 -7.92
N GLU A 73 14.44 -0.30 -7.81
CA GLU A 73 13.92 -1.52 -8.45
C GLU A 73 12.51 -1.87 -7.94
N LEU A 74 12.31 -1.92 -6.62
CA LEU A 74 10.99 -2.13 -6.01
C LEU A 74 9.98 -1.03 -6.39
N LYS A 75 10.44 0.22 -6.51
CA LYS A 75 9.59 1.33 -6.91
C LYS A 75 9.18 1.22 -8.38
N ALA A 76 10.09 0.84 -9.26
CA ALA A 76 9.82 0.60 -10.68
C ALA A 76 8.82 -0.55 -10.86
N LEU A 77 9.02 -1.67 -10.15
CA LEU A 77 8.11 -2.81 -10.15
C LEU A 77 6.71 -2.46 -9.60
N VAL A 78 6.64 -1.74 -8.48
CA VAL A 78 5.33 -1.24 -7.98
C VAL A 78 4.73 -0.23 -8.95
N LYS A 79 5.51 0.53 -9.73
CA LYS A 79 4.96 1.42 -10.74
C LYS A 79 4.38 0.64 -11.92
N SER A 80 5.08 -0.37 -12.43
CA SER A 80 4.61 -1.18 -13.58
C SER A 80 3.32 -1.94 -13.29
N MET A 81 3.15 -2.47 -12.07
CA MET A 81 1.88 -3.10 -11.65
C MET A 81 0.74 -2.10 -11.40
N GLY A 82 0.98 -0.78 -11.56
CA GLY A 82 -0.02 0.24 -11.27
C GLY A 82 -1.22 0.18 -12.22
N SER A 83 -0.96 0.21 -13.52
CA SER A 83 -2.00 0.28 -14.55
C SER A 83 -2.87 -0.97 -14.60
N ILE A 84 -2.25 -2.16 -14.60
CA ILE A 84 -3.00 -3.43 -14.57
C ILE A 84 -3.89 -3.54 -13.33
N ARG A 85 -3.37 -3.13 -12.15
CA ARG A 85 -4.15 -3.15 -10.91
C ARG A 85 -5.33 -2.19 -10.96
N ASN A 86 -5.16 -1.02 -11.57
CA ASN A 86 -6.27 -0.08 -11.76
C ASN A 86 -7.34 -0.69 -12.67
N CYS A 87 -6.94 -1.43 -13.73
CA CYS A 87 -7.88 -2.16 -14.58
C CYS A 87 -8.62 -3.23 -13.78
N ASP A 88 -7.92 -4.05 -12.99
CA ASP A 88 -8.54 -5.09 -12.15
C ASP A 88 -9.55 -4.50 -11.15
N GLU A 89 -9.20 -3.38 -10.49
CA GLU A 89 -10.09 -2.68 -9.54
C GLU A 89 -11.33 -2.12 -10.24
N ALA A 90 -11.15 -1.49 -11.41
CA ALA A 90 -12.23 -0.91 -12.19
C ALA A 90 -13.17 -1.99 -12.77
N ILE A 91 -12.63 -3.05 -13.37
CA ILE A 91 -13.41 -4.17 -13.91
C ILE A 91 -14.27 -4.77 -12.79
N ARG A 92 -13.67 -5.06 -11.62
CA ARG A 92 -14.41 -5.59 -10.47
C ARG A 92 -15.55 -4.66 -10.06
N PHE A 93 -15.28 -3.36 -9.94
CA PHE A 93 -16.28 -2.36 -9.55
C PHE A 93 -17.44 -2.29 -10.55
N PHE A 94 -17.14 -2.12 -11.84
CA PHE A 94 -18.14 -1.97 -12.89
C PHE A 94 -18.96 -3.25 -13.13
N SER A 95 -18.35 -4.43 -12.96
CA SER A 95 -19.08 -5.70 -12.98
C SER A 95 -20.13 -5.77 -11.88
N THR A 96 -19.76 -5.46 -10.63
CA THR A 96 -20.74 -5.38 -9.51
C THR A 96 -21.78 -4.28 -9.72
N LEU A 97 -21.40 -3.18 -10.39
CA LEU A 97 -22.32 -2.08 -10.67
C LEU A 97 -23.38 -2.48 -11.71
N THR A 98 -23.00 -3.27 -12.71
CA THR A 98 -23.90 -3.75 -13.78
C THR A 98 -25.07 -4.55 -13.23
N GLU A 99 -24.86 -5.30 -12.14
CA GLU A 99 -25.90 -6.07 -11.45
C GLU A 99 -26.96 -5.17 -10.77
N LYS A 100 -26.58 -3.95 -10.40
CA LYS A 100 -27.37 -3.06 -9.54
C LYS A 100 -27.90 -1.81 -10.24
N CYS A 101 -27.43 -1.52 -11.45
CA CYS A 101 -27.80 -0.31 -12.18
C CYS A 101 -29.06 -0.50 -13.04
N ALA A 102 -29.69 0.62 -13.40
CA ALA A 102 -30.86 0.63 -14.27
C ALA A 102 -30.53 0.08 -15.68
N ALA A 103 -31.50 -0.53 -16.35
CA ALA A 103 -31.31 -1.20 -17.64
C ALA A 103 -30.64 -0.31 -18.71
N GLY A 104 -30.97 0.98 -18.75
CA GLY A 104 -30.35 1.94 -19.68
C GLY A 104 -28.87 2.25 -19.44
N VAL A 105 -28.34 1.97 -18.24
CA VAL A 105 -26.93 2.21 -17.88
C VAL A 105 -26.06 1.00 -18.21
N LYS A 106 -26.62 -0.21 -18.24
CA LYS A 106 -25.89 -1.46 -18.48
C LYS A 106 -25.04 -1.44 -19.77
N PRO A 107 -25.54 -0.97 -20.94
CA PRO A 107 -24.73 -0.97 -22.17
C PRO A 107 -23.47 -0.09 -22.07
N VAL A 108 -23.56 1.05 -21.38
CA VAL A 108 -22.42 1.95 -21.16
C VAL A 108 -21.36 1.25 -20.30
N VAL A 109 -21.79 0.63 -19.19
CA VAL A 109 -20.89 -0.08 -18.29
C VAL A 109 -20.23 -1.29 -18.98
N SER A 110 -20.97 -2.04 -19.79
CA SER A 110 -20.43 -3.16 -20.57
C SER A 110 -19.34 -2.72 -21.55
N ARG A 111 -19.53 -1.58 -22.25
CA ARG A 111 -18.49 -1.02 -23.14
C ARG A 111 -17.24 -0.63 -22.35
N LEU A 112 -17.41 0.02 -21.20
CA LEU A 112 -16.30 0.39 -20.34
C LEU A 112 -15.51 -0.83 -19.85
N ILE A 113 -16.19 -1.89 -19.43
CA ILE A 113 -15.56 -3.16 -19.03
C ILE A 113 -14.78 -3.77 -20.19
N ALA A 114 -15.32 -3.75 -21.42
CA ALA A 114 -14.63 -4.28 -22.59
C ALA A 114 -13.33 -3.50 -22.89
N THR A 115 -13.38 -2.17 -22.85
CA THR A 115 -12.20 -1.31 -23.00
C THR A 115 -11.16 -1.57 -21.90
N LEU A 116 -11.60 -1.67 -20.63
CA LEU A 116 -10.72 -1.97 -19.50
C LEU A 116 -10.07 -3.35 -19.64
N SER A 117 -10.82 -4.35 -20.13
CA SER A 117 -10.31 -5.70 -20.33
C SER A 117 -9.25 -5.73 -21.43
N ALA A 118 -9.46 -5.01 -22.53
CA ALA A 118 -8.46 -4.86 -23.59
C ALA A 118 -7.19 -4.17 -23.06
N ASN A 119 -7.34 -3.08 -22.30
CA ASN A 119 -6.21 -2.39 -21.67
C ASN A 119 -5.47 -3.29 -20.67
N ARG A 120 -6.19 -4.08 -19.88
CA ARG A 120 -5.60 -5.03 -18.93
C ARG A 120 -4.68 -6.02 -19.63
N GLU A 121 -5.09 -6.58 -20.78
CA GLU A 121 -4.25 -7.52 -21.53
C GLU A 121 -3.00 -6.85 -22.11
N GLN A 122 -3.07 -5.59 -22.56
CA GLN A 122 -1.88 -4.83 -22.95
C GLN A 122 -0.92 -4.61 -21.77
N GLU A 123 -1.46 -4.19 -20.62
CA GLU A 123 -0.67 -3.96 -19.41
C GLU A 123 -0.07 -5.27 -18.86
N LYS A 124 -0.72 -6.42 -19.07
CA LYS A 124 -0.18 -7.74 -18.74
C LYS A 124 1.07 -8.04 -19.56
N LEU A 125 1.08 -7.74 -20.86
CA LEU A 125 2.27 -7.92 -21.70
C LEU A 125 3.42 -7.03 -21.23
N CYS A 126 3.15 -5.77 -20.91
CA CYS A 126 4.16 -4.85 -20.36
C CYS A 126 4.70 -5.31 -19.00
N LEU A 127 3.82 -5.81 -18.13
CA LEU A 127 4.21 -6.36 -16.84
C LEU A 127 5.06 -7.62 -17.03
N HIS A 128 4.66 -8.55 -17.91
CA HIS A 128 5.43 -9.76 -18.21
C HIS A 128 6.88 -9.42 -18.59
N ALA A 129 7.08 -8.54 -19.57
CA ALA A 129 8.41 -8.10 -19.99
C ALA A 129 9.21 -7.39 -18.89
N THR A 130 8.53 -6.78 -17.91
CA THR A 130 9.19 -6.21 -16.72
C THR A 130 9.61 -7.31 -15.75
N LEU A 131 8.73 -8.30 -15.49
CA LEU A 131 9.00 -9.38 -14.56
C LEU A 131 10.13 -10.29 -15.07
N GLU A 132 10.25 -10.53 -16.37
CA GLU A 132 11.35 -11.33 -16.95
C GLU A 132 12.74 -10.77 -16.65
N LYS A 133 12.86 -9.46 -16.48
CA LYS A 133 14.13 -8.78 -16.18
C LYS A 133 14.56 -8.91 -14.72
N ILE A 134 13.68 -9.41 -13.85
CA ILE A 134 13.92 -9.49 -12.41
C ILE A 134 14.24 -10.94 -12.07
N ASP A 135 15.50 -11.27 -11.81
CA ASP A 135 15.83 -12.58 -11.27
C ASP A 135 15.51 -12.63 -9.75
N PRO A 136 14.54 -13.47 -9.30
CA PRO A 136 14.09 -13.47 -7.92
C PRO A 136 15.21 -13.85 -6.93
N ASP A 137 16.05 -14.81 -7.29
CA ASP A 137 17.13 -15.29 -6.42
C ASP A 137 18.28 -14.28 -6.34
N SER A 138 18.64 -13.63 -7.45
CA SER A 138 19.56 -12.49 -7.46
C SER A 138 19.04 -11.35 -6.58
N PHE A 139 17.75 -11.02 -6.64
CA PHE A 139 17.17 -10.00 -5.78
C PHE A 139 17.30 -10.36 -4.29
N VAL A 140 16.97 -11.60 -3.90
CA VAL A 140 17.17 -12.09 -2.53
C VAL A 140 18.64 -12.04 -2.14
N ALA A 141 19.56 -12.44 -3.01
CA ALA A 141 20.99 -12.36 -2.77
C ALA A 141 21.49 -10.91 -2.57
N GLN A 142 20.91 -9.94 -3.28
CA GLN A 142 21.19 -8.52 -3.06
C GLN A 142 20.72 -8.04 -1.67
N VAL A 143 19.54 -8.48 -1.23
CA VAL A 143 19.04 -8.21 0.14
C VAL A 143 19.93 -8.87 1.19
N GLU A 144 20.37 -10.12 0.96
CA GLU A 144 21.28 -10.80 1.89
C GLU A 144 22.62 -10.06 1.98
N LYS A 145 23.15 -9.63 0.84
CA LYS A 145 24.37 -8.82 0.77
C LYS A 145 24.22 -7.48 1.48
N LEU A 146 23.04 -6.86 1.42
CA LEU A 146 22.70 -5.66 2.19
C LEU A 146 22.79 -5.94 3.70
N CYS A 147 22.18 -7.02 4.15
CA CYS A 147 22.16 -7.46 5.55
C CYS A 147 23.53 -7.85 6.08
N LYS A 148 24.46 -8.32 5.24
CA LYS A 148 25.84 -8.65 5.63
C LYS A 148 26.81 -7.45 5.62
N THR A 149 26.41 -6.29 5.09
CA THR A 149 27.32 -5.15 4.89
C THR A 149 26.84 -3.86 5.57
N PRO A 150 27.00 -3.75 6.91
CA PRO A 150 26.63 -2.55 7.63
C PRO A 150 27.40 -1.33 7.11
N ARG A 151 26.76 -0.17 7.20
CA ARG A 151 27.46 1.11 7.10
C ARG A 151 28.45 1.22 8.28
N ASN A 152 29.64 1.79 8.04
CA ASN A 152 30.79 1.76 8.95
C ASN A 152 30.40 1.94 10.44
N ALA A 153 30.67 0.89 11.22
CA ALA A 153 30.23 0.72 12.61
C ALA A 153 30.74 1.82 13.56
N LYS A 154 31.84 2.52 13.24
CA LYS A 154 32.33 3.66 14.05
C LYS A 154 31.31 4.79 14.17
N SER A 155 30.48 5.01 13.15
CA SER A 155 29.48 6.10 13.08
C SER A 155 28.07 5.72 13.57
N LEU A 156 27.81 4.44 13.85
CA LEU A 156 26.47 3.88 14.05
C LEU A 156 26.33 3.03 15.33
N LYS A 157 27.32 3.09 16.24
CA LYS A 157 27.35 2.25 17.46
C LYS A 157 26.04 2.30 18.25
N VAL A 158 25.42 3.48 18.36
CA VAL A 158 24.16 3.68 19.10
C VAL A 158 22.96 3.05 18.34
N THR A 159 22.76 3.40 17.06
CA THR A 159 21.61 2.90 16.28
C THR A 159 21.66 1.40 16.00
N LEU A 160 22.85 0.79 15.92
CA LEU A 160 22.98 -0.66 15.70
C LEU A 160 22.64 -1.48 16.95
N ARG A 161 22.86 -0.91 18.14
CA ARG A 161 22.74 -1.60 19.43
C ARG A 161 21.46 -1.29 20.19
N GLN A 162 20.76 -0.21 19.84
CA GLN A 162 19.48 0.10 20.46
C GLN A 162 18.44 -1.02 20.20
N PRO A 163 17.43 -1.13 21.07
CA PRO A 163 16.25 -1.95 20.83
C PRO A 163 15.56 -1.61 19.51
N VAL A 164 15.08 -2.63 18.80
CA VAL A 164 14.33 -2.48 17.55
C VAL A 164 13.04 -1.69 17.77
N SER A 165 12.40 -1.85 18.93
CA SER A 165 11.20 -1.10 19.32
C SER A 165 11.39 0.41 19.15
N LEU A 166 12.48 0.97 19.67
CA LEU A 166 12.81 2.40 19.55
C LEU A 166 12.99 2.84 18.09
N THR A 167 13.59 1.99 17.25
CA THR A 167 13.74 2.30 15.82
C THR A 167 12.40 2.34 15.10
N VAL A 168 11.52 1.36 15.36
CA VAL A 168 10.21 1.27 14.71
C VAL A 168 9.26 2.36 15.23
N LEU A 169 9.21 2.62 16.53
CA LEU A 169 8.41 3.70 17.13
C LEU A 169 8.79 5.07 16.56
N ALA A 170 10.10 5.38 16.46
CA ALA A 170 10.54 6.63 15.84
C ALA A 170 10.11 6.74 14.36
N ALA A 171 10.09 5.62 13.63
CA ALA A 171 9.63 5.59 12.25
C ALA A 171 8.10 5.72 12.12
N LEU A 172 7.34 5.26 13.11
CA LEU A 172 5.89 5.40 13.21
C LEU A 172 5.50 6.84 13.56
N ALA A 173 6.12 7.43 14.59
CA ALA A 173 5.89 8.81 15.01
C ALA A 173 6.13 9.82 13.87
N LYS A 174 7.15 9.58 13.02
CA LYS A 174 7.37 10.41 11.83
C LYS A 174 6.20 10.35 10.84
N ARG A 175 5.51 9.21 10.73
CA ARG A 175 4.36 9.04 9.82
C ARG A 175 3.07 9.56 10.41
N GLU A 176 2.89 9.35 11.69
CA GLU A 176 1.82 9.98 12.47
C GLU A 176 1.84 11.49 12.29
N LYS A 177 2.99 12.15 12.47
CA LYS A 177 3.12 13.60 12.21
C LYS A 177 2.61 14.01 10.82
N THR A 178 2.98 13.29 9.77
CA THR A 178 2.49 13.56 8.40
C THR A 178 0.98 13.34 8.28
N ILE A 179 0.40 12.38 9.01
CA ILE A 179 -1.05 12.17 9.03
C ILE A 179 -1.74 13.35 9.71
N LEU A 180 -1.24 13.79 10.87
CA LEU A 180 -1.78 14.95 11.60
C LEU A 180 -1.74 16.23 10.76
N GLU A 181 -0.65 16.44 10.00
CA GLU A 181 -0.53 17.58 9.07
C GLU A 181 -1.56 17.54 7.92
N LEU A 182 -1.91 16.35 7.42
CA LEU A 182 -2.82 16.19 6.30
C LEU A 182 -4.30 16.12 6.71
N LEU A 183 -4.57 15.72 7.96
CA LEU A 183 -5.91 15.35 8.43
C LEU A 183 -6.92 16.52 8.32
N PRO A 184 -6.62 17.76 8.75
CA PRO A 184 -7.60 18.86 8.70
C PRO A 184 -8.12 19.13 7.28
N GLU A 185 -7.22 19.18 6.29
CA GLU A 185 -7.61 19.38 4.89
C GLU A 185 -8.31 18.16 4.30
N ALA A 186 -7.93 16.94 4.71
CA ALA A 186 -8.55 15.71 4.24
C ALA A 186 -9.96 15.48 4.81
N LEU A 187 -10.33 16.15 5.90
CA LEU A 187 -11.69 16.13 6.45
C LEU A 187 -12.67 17.01 5.67
N MET A 188 -12.21 17.74 4.65
CA MET A 188 -13.04 18.50 3.71
C MET A 188 -13.33 17.65 2.46
N GLU A 189 -14.60 17.48 2.10
CA GLU A 189 -15.05 16.53 1.04
C GLU A 189 -14.50 16.89 -0.35
N GLU A 190 -14.38 18.18 -0.61
CA GLU A 190 -13.89 18.82 -1.84
C GLU A 190 -12.37 18.63 -2.05
N ASN A 191 -11.62 18.35 -0.98
CA ASN A 191 -10.16 18.30 -1.00
C ASN A 191 -9.62 16.91 -1.36
N ALA A 192 -9.83 16.49 -2.62
CA ALA A 192 -9.38 15.18 -3.12
C ALA A 192 -7.86 14.97 -3.01
N THR A 193 -7.05 16.04 -3.18
CA THR A 193 -5.58 15.92 -3.13
C THR A 193 -5.04 15.63 -1.73
N PRO A 194 -5.39 16.42 -0.69
CA PRO A 194 -5.09 16.08 0.70
C PRO A 194 -5.58 14.69 1.11
N LEU A 195 -6.81 14.32 0.73
CA LEU A 195 -7.39 13.00 1.00
C LEU A 195 -6.56 11.85 0.38
N HIS A 196 -6.13 12.00 -0.87
CA HIS A 196 -5.25 11.04 -1.53
C HIS A 196 -3.88 10.92 -0.84
N ARG A 197 -3.30 12.05 -0.40
CA ARG A 197 -2.04 12.06 0.35
C ARG A 197 -2.20 11.37 1.71
N LEU A 198 -3.31 11.62 2.41
CA LEU A 198 -3.65 10.97 3.68
C LEU A 198 -3.73 9.46 3.50
N ARG A 199 -4.45 8.98 2.47
CA ARG A 199 -4.55 7.56 2.13
C ARG A 199 -3.17 6.91 1.95
N ILE A 200 -2.25 7.57 1.24
CA ILE A 200 -0.88 7.07 1.06
C ILE A 200 -0.17 6.97 2.41
N SER A 201 -0.31 8.00 3.26
CA SER A 201 0.32 8.04 4.59
C SER A 201 -0.22 6.96 5.52
N VAL A 202 -1.54 6.76 5.58
CA VAL A 202 -2.21 5.67 6.34
C VAL A 202 -1.72 4.30 5.88
N LYS A 203 -1.67 4.05 4.57
CA LYS A 203 -1.15 2.79 4.02
C LYS A 203 0.31 2.54 4.42
N ARG A 204 1.14 3.58 4.40
CA ARG A 204 2.53 3.48 4.87
C ARG A 204 2.60 3.25 6.37
N LEU A 205 1.76 3.91 7.17
CA LEU A 205 1.67 3.68 8.60
C LEU A 205 1.35 2.21 8.88
N ARG A 206 0.35 1.63 8.20
CA ARG A 206 -0.01 0.20 8.34
C ARG A 206 1.16 -0.74 8.09
N TYR A 207 1.89 -0.57 6.98
CA TYR A 207 3.05 -1.44 6.69
C TYR A 207 4.16 -1.35 7.73
N ARG A 208 4.31 -0.19 8.39
CA ARG A 208 5.27 -0.01 9.47
C ARG A 208 4.77 -0.61 10.77
N LEU A 209 3.47 -0.47 11.06
CA LEU A 209 2.83 -1.07 12.22
C LEU A 209 3.02 -2.59 12.21
N GLU A 210 2.91 -3.23 11.05
CA GLU A 210 3.16 -4.67 10.90
C GLU A 210 4.54 -5.13 11.40
N LEU A 211 5.53 -4.23 11.49
CA LEU A 211 6.84 -4.58 12.05
C LEU A 211 6.83 -4.67 13.58
N LEU A 212 5.83 -4.11 14.27
CA LEU A 212 5.64 -4.28 15.71
C LEU A 212 4.98 -5.62 16.04
N ALA A 213 4.27 -6.25 15.09
CA ALA A 213 3.49 -7.46 15.33
C ALA A 213 4.23 -8.57 16.10
N PRO A 214 5.51 -8.88 15.81
CA PRO A 214 6.22 -9.95 16.51
C PRO A 214 6.48 -9.69 17.99
N PHE A 215 6.43 -8.44 18.44
CA PHE A 215 6.82 -8.04 19.79
C PHE A 215 5.88 -7.03 20.46
N ALA A 216 4.68 -6.86 19.93
CA ALA A 216 3.64 -6.07 20.56
C ALA A 216 3.04 -6.82 21.76
N LYS A 217 2.83 -6.10 22.87
CA LYS A 217 2.24 -6.61 24.11
C LYS A 217 0.82 -6.09 24.37
N GLY A 218 0.46 -4.95 23.78
CA GLY A 218 -0.87 -4.36 23.89
C GLY A 218 -1.87 -4.88 22.85
N ASP A 219 -2.98 -4.16 22.65
CA ASP A 219 -4.01 -4.49 21.66
C ASP A 219 -3.57 -4.17 20.22
N TYR A 220 -2.58 -4.93 19.73
CA TYR A 220 -2.09 -4.81 18.36
C TYR A 220 -3.21 -5.06 17.34
N LYS A 221 -4.09 -6.02 17.61
CA LYS A 221 -5.17 -6.40 16.69
C LYS A 221 -6.17 -5.27 16.52
N GLY A 222 -6.58 -4.60 17.60
CA GLY A 222 -7.49 -3.46 17.54
C GLY A 222 -6.85 -2.27 16.83
N VAL A 223 -5.61 -1.89 17.16
CA VAL A 223 -4.90 -0.79 16.47
C VAL A 223 -4.73 -1.09 14.98
N TYR A 224 -4.30 -2.30 14.63
CA TYR A 224 -4.16 -2.73 13.24
C TYR A 224 -5.50 -2.71 12.49
N SER A 225 -6.58 -3.18 13.14
CA SER A 225 -7.93 -3.17 12.58
C SER A 225 -8.40 -1.75 12.28
N THR A 226 -8.25 -0.81 13.21
CA THR A 226 -8.60 0.60 13.00
C THR A 226 -7.88 1.18 11.76
N ILE A 227 -6.54 1.03 11.69
CA ILE A 227 -5.77 1.55 10.54
C ILE A 227 -6.17 0.86 9.24
N LYS A 228 -6.48 -0.45 9.28
CA LYS A 228 -6.98 -1.19 8.12
C LYS A 228 -8.30 -0.61 7.62
N SER A 229 -9.26 -0.33 8.50
CA SER A 229 -10.54 0.29 8.14
C SER A 229 -10.35 1.65 7.47
N TYR A 230 -9.47 2.51 8.01
CA TYR A 230 -9.12 3.76 7.34
C TYR A 230 -8.53 3.54 5.95
N GLN A 231 -7.60 2.59 5.82
CA GLN A 231 -6.99 2.28 4.53
C GLN A 231 -8.04 1.80 3.50
N GLU A 232 -9.01 1.00 3.93
CA GLU A 232 -10.06 0.47 3.06
C GLU A 232 -11.01 1.58 2.60
N ILE A 233 -11.55 2.39 3.53
CA ILE A 233 -12.46 3.49 3.18
C ILE A 233 -11.76 4.51 2.29
N LEU A 234 -10.58 4.99 2.68
CA LEU A 234 -9.80 5.95 1.88
C LEU A 234 -9.34 5.35 0.54
N GLY A 235 -9.15 4.03 0.49
CA GLY A 235 -8.90 3.28 -0.73
C GLY A 235 -10.08 3.38 -1.68
N HIS A 236 -11.27 2.98 -1.21
CA HIS A 236 -12.48 3.01 -2.02
C HIS A 236 -12.88 4.42 -2.47
N ILE A 237 -12.69 5.46 -1.65
CA ILE A 237 -12.94 6.85 -2.07
C ILE A 237 -12.03 7.21 -3.25
N HIS A 238 -10.74 6.92 -3.14
CA HIS A 238 -9.78 7.20 -4.21
C HIS A 238 -10.09 6.39 -5.48
N ASP A 239 -10.49 5.14 -5.34
CA ASP A 239 -10.89 4.30 -6.48
C ASP A 239 -12.09 4.93 -7.20
N LEU A 240 -13.09 5.43 -6.47
CA LEU A 240 -14.23 6.14 -7.06
C LEU A 240 -13.84 7.45 -7.75
N ASP A 241 -12.86 8.20 -7.24
CA ASP A 241 -12.32 9.38 -7.94
C ASP A 241 -11.73 9.00 -9.31
N VAL A 242 -10.98 7.88 -9.35
CA VAL A 242 -10.42 7.34 -10.59
C VAL A 242 -11.52 6.85 -11.52
N PHE A 243 -12.50 6.10 -11.00
CA PHE A 243 -13.60 5.54 -11.79
C PHE A 243 -14.52 6.63 -12.35
N ALA A 244 -14.75 7.72 -11.61
CA ALA A 244 -15.48 8.87 -12.11
C ALA A 244 -14.79 9.48 -13.33
N THR A 245 -13.46 9.57 -13.30
CA THR A 245 -12.66 10.06 -14.43
C THR A 245 -12.75 9.12 -15.63
N LEU A 246 -12.66 7.80 -15.40
CA LEU A 246 -12.78 6.79 -16.47
C LEU A 246 -14.16 6.80 -17.14
N ALA A 247 -15.22 6.98 -16.34
CA ALA A 247 -16.59 7.07 -16.85
C ALA A 247 -16.84 8.37 -17.63
N ASP A 248 -16.09 9.44 -17.37
CA ASP A 248 -16.19 10.74 -18.05
C ASP A 248 -15.51 10.71 -19.44
N THR A 249 -14.40 9.97 -19.57
CA THR A 249 -13.67 9.82 -20.85
C THR A 249 -14.47 9.18 -21.97
N ASP A 250 -15.58 8.48 -21.68
CA ASP A 250 -16.45 7.88 -22.70
C ASP A 250 -17.35 8.92 -23.41
N ARG A 251 -17.23 10.23 -23.09
CA ARG A 251 -17.80 11.41 -23.79
C ARG A 251 -19.26 11.33 -24.24
N GLU A 252 -20.01 10.38 -23.74
CA GLU A 252 -21.42 10.32 -23.97
C GLU A 252 -22.09 11.34 -23.04
N GLU A 253 -22.43 12.51 -23.58
CA GLU A 253 -23.46 13.40 -23.01
C GLU A 253 -24.86 12.73 -22.91
N THR A 254 -24.91 11.40 -23.05
CA THR A 254 -26.10 10.60 -22.91
C THR A 254 -26.60 10.63 -21.48
N ALA A 255 -27.91 10.48 -21.34
CA ALA A 255 -28.56 10.40 -20.02
C ALA A 255 -28.00 9.22 -19.19
N ALA A 256 -27.55 8.15 -19.84
CA ALA A 256 -26.95 6.99 -19.20
C ALA A 256 -25.58 7.29 -18.59
N GLY A 257 -24.69 7.99 -19.31
CA GLY A 257 -23.39 8.43 -18.80
C GLY A 257 -23.52 9.35 -17.58
N LYS A 258 -24.39 10.36 -17.68
CA LYS A 258 -24.71 11.27 -16.55
C LYS A 258 -25.28 10.51 -15.34
N SER A 259 -26.09 9.48 -15.58
CA SER A 259 -26.65 8.64 -14.51
C SER A 259 -25.58 7.79 -13.82
N LEU A 260 -24.63 7.23 -14.58
CA LEU A 260 -23.49 6.49 -14.06
C LEU A 260 -22.60 7.38 -13.17
N GLN A 261 -22.28 8.59 -13.64
CA GLN A 261 -21.48 9.55 -12.88
C GLN A 261 -22.15 9.93 -11.56
N LYS A 262 -23.46 10.21 -11.58
CA LYS A 262 -24.24 10.47 -10.35
C LYS A 262 -24.19 9.30 -9.37
N LEU A 263 -24.23 8.06 -9.86
CA LEU A 263 -24.15 6.86 -9.01
C LEU A 263 -22.79 6.75 -8.31
N ILE A 264 -21.70 6.99 -9.04
CA ILE A 264 -20.33 6.98 -8.50
C ILE A 264 -20.16 8.08 -7.45
N LEU A 265 -20.58 9.31 -7.77
CA LEU A 265 -20.49 10.45 -6.83
C LEU A 265 -21.32 10.23 -5.56
N LYS A 266 -22.51 9.62 -5.67
CA LYS A 266 -23.33 9.25 -4.52
C LYS A 266 -22.63 8.23 -3.61
N GLN A 267 -21.99 7.21 -4.18
CA GLN A 267 -21.22 6.24 -3.40
C GLN A 267 -20.00 6.89 -2.74
N ARG A 268 -19.30 7.78 -3.45
CA ARG A 268 -18.15 8.52 -2.93
C ARG A 268 -18.55 9.34 -1.71
N LYS A 269 -19.64 10.11 -1.79
CA LYS A 269 -20.17 10.91 -0.69
C LYS A 269 -20.54 10.04 0.53
N LYS A 270 -21.14 8.87 0.29
CA LYS A 270 -21.46 7.91 1.36
C LYS A 270 -20.20 7.42 2.10
N LEU A 271 -19.16 7.04 1.35
CA LEU A 271 -17.89 6.59 1.93
C LEU A 271 -17.16 7.73 2.64
N PHE A 272 -17.24 8.96 2.12
CA PHE A 272 -16.68 10.12 2.80
C PHE A 272 -17.35 10.34 4.17
N ALA A 273 -18.68 10.28 4.24
CA ALA A 273 -19.40 10.33 5.51
C ALA A 273 -19.04 9.17 6.46
N GLU A 274 -18.72 7.98 5.92
CA GLU A 274 -18.22 6.85 6.71
C GLU A 274 -16.81 7.10 7.26
N PHE A 275 -15.93 7.71 6.47
CA PHE A 275 -14.62 8.16 6.91
C PHE A 275 -14.72 9.17 8.06
N ILE A 276 -15.63 10.15 7.97
CA ILE A 276 -15.88 11.10 9.06
C ILE A 276 -16.34 10.38 10.33
N ARG A 277 -17.35 9.50 10.23
CA ARG A 277 -17.83 8.71 11.38
C ARG A 277 -16.74 7.85 12.01
N LEU A 278 -15.89 7.21 11.19
CA LEU A 278 -14.76 6.43 11.70
C LEU A 278 -13.78 7.34 12.46
N ASN A 279 -13.56 8.56 11.97
CA ASN A 279 -12.70 9.54 12.63
C ASN A 279 -13.28 10.16 13.90
N GLU A 280 -14.59 10.22 14.03
CA GLU A 280 -15.24 10.60 15.29
C GLU A 280 -15.17 9.46 16.31
N ALA A 281 -15.38 8.21 15.88
CA ALA A 281 -15.40 7.06 16.77
C ALA A 281 -14.01 6.54 17.17
N SER A 282 -12.99 6.76 16.35
CA SER A 282 -11.61 6.31 16.59
C SER A 282 -10.61 7.25 15.92
N PRO A 283 -10.40 8.46 16.48
CA PRO A 283 -9.65 9.53 15.82
C PRO A 283 -8.26 9.10 15.33
N LEU A 284 -7.95 9.42 14.07
CA LEU A 284 -6.58 9.26 13.56
C LEU A 284 -5.57 10.12 14.34
N ALA A 285 -6.04 11.17 15.00
CA ALA A 285 -5.19 12.04 15.82
C ALA A 285 -4.61 11.31 17.05
N GLU A 286 -5.32 10.31 17.56
CA GLU A 286 -4.96 9.56 18.78
C GLU A 286 -4.24 8.25 18.47
N ILE A 287 -4.09 7.89 17.18
CA ILE A 287 -3.52 6.59 16.79
C ILE A 287 -2.07 6.42 17.27
N GLY A 288 -1.33 7.52 17.42
CA GLY A 288 0.03 7.52 17.91
C GLY A 288 0.16 7.04 19.35
N ASP A 289 -0.73 7.49 20.21
CA ASP A 289 -0.72 7.13 21.63
C ASP A 289 -1.08 5.65 21.80
N ARG A 290 -2.11 5.20 21.08
CA ARG A 290 -2.46 3.76 21.01
C ARG A 290 -1.31 2.90 20.48
N ILE A 291 -0.50 3.40 19.55
CA ILE A 291 0.69 2.69 19.04
C ILE A 291 1.78 2.60 20.11
N LYS A 292 1.98 3.64 20.93
CA LYS A 292 2.99 3.64 22.00
C LYS A 292 2.66 2.62 23.09
N GLU A 293 1.37 2.44 23.38
CA GLU A 293 0.86 1.43 24.34
C GLU A 293 1.09 -0.02 23.90
N LEU A 294 1.54 -0.27 22.66
CA LEU A 294 1.79 -1.62 22.17
C LEU A 294 3.11 -2.23 22.67
N ILE A 295 4.02 -1.48 23.30
CA ILE A 295 5.41 -1.92 23.59
C ILE A 295 5.68 -2.09 25.09
#